data_AF-A0A6J8CFT5-F1
#
_entry.id   AF-A0A6J8CFT5-F1
#
_cell.length_a   1.000
_cell.length_b   1.000
_cell.length_c   1.000
_cell.angle_alpha   90.00
_cell.angle_beta   90.00
_cell.angle_gamma   90.00
#
_symmetry.space_group_name_H-M   'P 1'
#
loop_
_entity.id
_entity.type
_entity.pdbx_description
1 polymer ?
#
loop_
_entity_poly.entity_id
_entity_poly.type
_entity_poly.pdbx_seq_one_letter_code
_entity_poly.pdbx_strand_id
1 'polypeptide(L)'
;MNTWNKWNKWTKPIFLYLNPQISYKIYQSYVIPRLLYGMEILPLNQSQLDIMIRFHTKTLRNIQSLPTRTATGSVFMLLGALTIEAEIHKRQLSFLYSVLSCNNSTIQGLVDRQIIMNIDNHLSFFCKVTGVLALYDLPSITTLSQNLPSKLKWKATVKFAIQDYWTKTLIKEIETKSSLTYLDKTLLRIGSTHPVWTSLSSTVLDVKMGAIKVRLLTGTYLLESHRSKFSGGRESALFGYVRDHEPVELQPTKQRPTPRPRASKQQKIPAVQATKEESADDTASTISEDSEVTSLSGDDQIEETEPIESASEDAENISPEDTTIDDDDVPQDANELSAVELRRSGREQRPPAWFRSGQLETSMAVAGPTNIPEWRQKSEYILSLAQTPLFKATGLERDAARTILDIVNHH
;
A
#
# COMPACT_ATOMS: atom_id res chain seq x y z
N MET A 1 25.21 5.00 -7.10
CA MET A 1 24.34 4.08 -7.90
C MET A 1 24.86 2.62 -8.03
N ASN A 2 26.16 2.31 -8.01
CA ASN A 2 26.66 0.92 -8.19
C ASN A 2 26.47 -0.06 -7.01
N THR A 3 26.11 0.41 -5.83
CA THR A 3 25.84 -0.45 -4.66
C THR A 3 24.52 -1.20 -4.78
N TRP A 4 23.53 -0.66 -5.49
CA TRP A 4 22.19 -1.24 -5.59
C TRP A 4 22.16 -2.58 -6.35
N ASN A 5 22.97 -2.73 -7.40
CA ASN A 5 23.03 -3.96 -8.21
C ASN A 5 23.70 -5.14 -7.49
N LYS A 6 24.64 -4.90 -6.57
CA LYS A 6 25.27 -5.98 -5.78
C LYS A 6 24.29 -6.61 -4.78
N TRP A 7 23.29 -5.87 -4.30
CA TRP A 7 22.36 -6.35 -3.26
C TRP A 7 21.19 -7.18 -3.79
N ASN A 8 20.70 -6.91 -5.02
CA ASN A 8 19.71 -7.76 -5.70
C ASN A 8 20.16 -9.22 -5.89
N LYS A 9 21.45 -9.53 -5.69
CA LYS A 9 21.99 -10.90 -5.74
C LYS A 9 21.71 -11.69 -4.45
N TRP A 10 21.51 -11.01 -3.32
CA TRP A 10 21.41 -11.64 -1.99
C TRP A 10 20.00 -11.66 -1.39
N THR A 11 19.08 -10.81 -1.84
CA THR A 11 17.69 -10.77 -1.33
C THR A 11 16.72 -11.67 -2.07
N LYS A 12 17.13 -12.23 -3.22
CA LYS A 12 16.32 -13.20 -3.98
C LYS A 12 16.00 -14.51 -3.25
N PRO A 13 16.91 -15.15 -2.48
CA PRO A 13 16.67 -16.53 -2.06
C PRO A 13 15.63 -16.67 -0.95
N ILE A 14 15.46 -15.73 -0.02
CA ILE A 14 14.67 -16.01 1.19
C ILE A 14 13.15 -16.02 0.93
N PHE A 15 12.63 -15.07 0.15
CA PHE A 15 11.19 -15.00 -0.14
C PHE A 15 10.73 -16.06 -1.15
N LEU A 16 11.65 -16.70 -1.88
CA LEU A 16 11.31 -17.75 -2.86
C LEU A 16 10.78 -19.04 -2.22
N TYR A 17 11.02 -19.25 -0.92
CA TYR A 17 10.67 -20.50 -0.25
C TYR A 17 9.44 -20.41 0.66
N LEU A 18 8.95 -19.21 0.94
CA LEU A 18 7.78 -19.01 1.80
C LEU A 18 6.53 -18.77 0.95
N ASN A 19 5.38 -19.25 1.44
CA ASN A 19 4.08 -18.89 0.86
C ASN A 19 3.96 -17.34 0.81
N PRO A 20 3.63 -16.73 -0.35
CA PRO A 20 3.50 -15.28 -0.50
C PRO A 20 2.55 -14.63 0.50
N GLN A 21 1.49 -15.33 0.93
CA GLN A 21 0.57 -14.85 1.95
C GLN A 21 1.27 -14.68 3.31
N ILE A 22 2.10 -15.65 3.71
CA ILE A 22 2.86 -15.58 4.97
C ILE A 22 3.92 -14.48 4.87
N SER A 23 4.65 -14.43 3.77
CA SER A 23 5.66 -13.39 3.50
C SER A 23 5.05 -11.99 3.55
N TYR A 24 3.85 -11.81 2.97
CA TYR A 24 3.12 -10.54 3.03
C TYR A 24 2.68 -10.18 4.45
N LYS A 25 2.21 -11.15 5.25
CA LYS A 25 1.90 -10.91 6.68
C LYS A 25 3.14 -10.46 7.47
N ILE A 26 4.30 -11.10 7.26
CA ILE A 26 5.56 -10.67 7.89
C ILE A 26 5.90 -9.23 7.46
N TYR A 27 5.81 -8.94 6.16
CA TYR A 27 6.05 -7.61 5.63
C TYR A 27 5.11 -6.55 6.24
N GLN A 28 3.82 -6.86 6.35
CA GLN A 28 2.81 -5.98 6.92
C GLN A 28 2.99 -5.77 8.43
N SER A 29 3.45 -6.78 9.17
CA SER A 29 3.64 -6.70 10.62
C SER A 29 4.92 -5.96 11.03
N TYR A 30 6.01 -6.12 10.26
CA TYR A 30 7.32 -5.61 10.68
C TYR A 30 7.81 -4.42 9.85
N VAL A 31 7.58 -4.44 8.55
CA VAL A 31 8.22 -3.49 7.63
C VAL A 31 7.34 -2.29 7.40
N ILE A 32 6.05 -2.49 7.12
CA ILE A 32 5.09 -1.39 6.91
C ILE A 32 5.03 -0.45 8.12
N PRO A 33 4.95 -0.91 9.39
CA PRO A 33 4.86 -0.01 10.53
C PRO A 33 6.10 0.84 10.74
N ARG A 34 7.28 0.30 10.42
CA ARG A 34 8.54 1.05 10.49
C ARG A 34 8.67 2.04 9.34
N LEU A 35 8.29 1.63 8.13
CA LEU A 35 8.32 2.47 6.94
C LEU A 35 7.39 3.69 7.08
N LEU A 36 6.25 3.50 7.73
CA LEU A 36 5.19 4.52 7.85
C LEU A 36 5.18 5.24 9.20
N TYR A 37 6.21 5.07 10.03
CA TYR A 37 6.26 5.73 11.33
C TYR A 37 6.37 7.25 11.17
N GLY A 38 5.42 8.00 11.76
CA GLY A 38 5.37 9.46 11.70
C GLY A 38 4.79 10.04 10.41
N MET A 39 4.47 9.19 9.42
CA MET A 39 3.90 9.62 8.14
C MET A 39 2.42 10.02 8.28
N GLU A 40 1.80 9.73 9.42
CA GLU A 40 0.47 10.22 9.77
C GLU A 40 0.40 11.75 9.95
N ILE A 41 1.51 12.42 10.28
CA ILE A 41 1.53 13.87 10.54
C ILE A 41 2.35 14.61 9.48
N LEU A 42 3.38 13.98 8.93
CA LEU A 42 4.32 14.62 8.02
C LEU A 42 3.68 14.98 6.68
N PRO A 43 3.85 16.23 6.19
CA PRO A 43 3.43 16.58 4.85
C PRO A 43 4.41 15.94 3.84
N LEU A 44 4.00 14.83 3.24
CA LEU A 44 4.77 14.18 2.18
C LEU A 44 4.62 14.88 0.84
N ASN A 45 5.75 15.08 0.15
CA ASN A 45 5.77 15.51 -1.24
C ASN A 45 5.46 14.32 -2.17
N GLN A 46 4.89 14.61 -3.36
CA GLN A 46 4.56 13.55 -4.32
C GLN A 46 5.77 12.72 -4.73
N SER A 47 6.95 13.35 -4.89
CA SER A 47 8.20 12.65 -5.23
C SER A 47 8.63 11.64 -4.14
N GLN A 48 8.43 11.98 -2.86
CA GLN A 48 8.73 11.10 -1.73
C GLN A 48 7.75 9.93 -1.69
N LEU A 49 6.45 10.23 -1.89
CA LEU A 49 5.41 9.22 -1.98
C LEU A 49 5.68 8.23 -3.12
N ASP A 50 6.11 8.71 -4.29
CA ASP A 50 6.45 7.88 -5.44
C ASP A 50 7.62 6.92 -5.14
N ILE A 51 8.64 7.37 -4.38
CA ILE A 51 9.75 6.51 -3.96
C ILE A 51 9.22 5.37 -3.08
N MET A 52 8.34 5.69 -2.13
CA MET A 52 7.72 4.70 -1.25
C MET A 52 6.82 3.73 -2.03
N ILE A 53 6.02 4.23 -2.97
CA ILE A 53 5.18 3.42 -3.86
C ILE A 53 6.06 2.44 -4.65
N ARG A 54 7.18 2.90 -5.22
CA ARG A 54 8.12 2.05 -5.97
C ARG A 54 8.74 0.99 -5.08
N PHE A 55 9.19 1.35 -3.87
CA PHE A 55 9.76 0.40 -2.90
C PHE A 55 8.75 -0.68 -2.50
N HIS A 56 7.53 -0.26 -2.14
CA HIS A 56 6.45 -1.14 -1.73
C HIS A 56 6.04 -2.08 -2.86
N THR A 57 5.76 -1.54 -4.05
CA THR A 57 5.37 -2.33 -5.23
C THR A 57 6.47 -3.31 -5.65
N LYS A 58 7.74 -2.89 -5.63
CA LYS A 58 8.88 -3.77 -5.92
C LYS A 58 8.94 -4.93 -4.92
N THR A 59 8.71 -4.67 -3.65
CA THR A 59 8.70 -5.67 -2.59
C THR A 59 7.57 -6.68 -2.78
N LEU A 60 6.36 -6.21 -3.06
CA LEU A 60 5.21 -7.10 -3.32
C LEU A 60 5.41 -7.98 -4.56
N ARG A 61 6.05 -7.45 -5.62
CA ARG A 61 6.44 -8.25 -6.79
C ARG A 61 7.43 -9.35 -6.41
N ASN A 62 8.43 -9.02 -5.60
CA ASN A 62 9.42 -10.00 -5.15
C ASN A 62 8.77 -11.10 -4.30
N ILE A 63 7.87 -10.75 -3.37
CA ILE A 63 7.10 -11.71 -2.55
C ILE A 63 6.33 -12.69 -3.43
N GLN A 64 5.75 -12.23 -4.55
CA GLN A 64 4.98 -13.05 -5.48
C GLN A 64 5.83 -13.69 -6.59
N SER A 65 7.15 -13.48 -6.60
CA SER A 65 8.03 -13.88 -7.70
C SER A 65 7.57 -13.38 -9.09
N LEU A 66 6.98 -12.19 -9.14
CA LEU A 66 6.48 -11.56 -10.36
C LEU A 66 7.56 -10.70 -11.05
N PRO A 67 7.58 -10.67 -12.40
CA PRO A 67 8.47 -9.77 -13.14
C PRO A 67 8.23 -8.27 -12.87
N THR A 68 9.24 -7.45 -13.17
CA THR A 68 9.14 -5.97 -13.09
C THR A 68 8.17 -5.38 -14.11
N ARG A 69 7.85 -6.10 -15.19
CA ARG A 69 6.88 -5.68 -16.21
C ARG A 69 5.42 -5.96 -15.85
N THR A 70 5.15 -6.72 -14.78
CA THR A 70 3.78 -7.04 -14.36
C THR A 70 2.99 -5.75 -14.07
N ALA A 71 1.69 -5.73 -14.36
CA ALA A 71 0.85 -4.57 -14.08
C ALA A 71 0.73 -4.32 -12.57
N THR A 72 0.92 -3.08 -12.13
CA THR A 72 0.90 -2.70 -10.71
C THR A 72 -0.41 -3.08 -10.01
N GLY A 73 -1.58 -2.79 -10.59
CA GLY A 73 -2.85 -3.20 -10.00
C GLY A 73 -2.96 -4.70 -9.70
N SER A 74 -2.50 -5.56 -10.60
CA SER A 74 -2.51 -7.01 -10.35
C SER A 74 -1.65 -7.43 -9.16
N VAL A 75 -0.50 -6.77 -8.95
CA VAL A 75 0.41 -7.06 -7.83
C VAL A 75 -0.28 -6.84 -6.48
N PHE A 76 -1.07 -5.77 -6.37
CA PHE A 76 -1.83 -5.46 -5.16
C PHE A 76 -3.01 -6.41 -4.99
N MET A 77 -3.83 -6.57 -6.02
CA MET A 77 -5.07 -7.35 -5.95
C MET A 77 -4.83 -8.85 -5.70
N LEU A 78 -3.75 -9.42 -6.22
CA LEU A 78 -3.42 -10.83 -6.01
C LEU A 78 -3.09 -11.16 -4.54
N LEU A 79 -2.45 -10.25 -3.82
CA LEU A 79 -2.17 -10.42 -2.38
C LEU A 79 -3.31 -9.92 -1.48
N GLY A 80 -4.23 -9.13 -2.02
CA GLY A 80 -5.16 -8.33 -1.23
C GLY A 80 -4.45 -7.21 -0.47
N ALA A 81 -3.34 -6.69 -1.01
CA ALA A 81 -2.54 -5.65 -0.37
C ALA A 81 -3.11 -4.26 -0.62
N LEU A 82 -3.02 -3.39 0.40
CA LEU A 82 -3.32 -1.96 0.26
C LEU A 82 -2.14 -1.25 -0.42
N THR A 83 -2.41 -0.17 -1.15
CA THR A 83 -1.34 0.72 -1.62
C THR A 83 -0.69 1.43 -0.44
N ILE A 84 0.55 1.90 -0.61
CA ILE A 84 1.26 2.60 0.48
C ILE A 84 0.55 3.90 0.87
N GLU A 85 -0.05 4.57 -0.12
CA GLU A 85 -0.88 5.76 0.06
C GLU A 85 -2.11 5.45 0.92
N ALA A 86 -2.82 4.36 0.62
CA ALA A 86 -3.95 3.90 1.41
C ALA A 86 -3.57 3.60 2.87
N GLU A 87 -2.39 2.99 3.09
CA GLU A 87 -1.89 2.73 4.45
C GLU A 87 -1.52 4.02 5.20
N ILE A 88 -1.02 5.06 4.50
CA ILE A 88 -0.79 6.39 5.08
C ILE A 88 -2.14 7.03 5.46
N HIS A 89 -3.12 7.04 4.54
CA HIS A 89 -4.44 7.62 4.79
C HIS A 89 -5.12 6.95 5.99
N LYS A 90 -5.06 5.62 6.09
CA LYS A 90 -5.57 4.86 7.23
C LYS A 90 -4.94 5.28 8.56
N ARG A 91 -3.64 5.59 8.58
CA ARG A 91 -2.93 6.07 9.78
C ARG A 91 -3.29 7.51 10.11
N GLN A 92 -3.38 8.39 9.12
CA GLN A 92 -3.85 9.77 9.28
C GLN A 92 -5.25 9.81 9.91
N LEU A 93 -6.19 9.01 9.40
CA LEU A 93 -7.55 8.92 9.95
C LEU A 93 -7.60 8.28 11.34
N SER A 94 -6.68 7.35 11.63
CA SER A 94 -6.55 6.79 12.98
C SER A 94 -6.01 7.82 13.97
N PHE A 95 -5.04 8.64 13.54
CA PHE A 95 -4.49 9.73 14.33
C PHE A 95 -5.51 10.84 14.57
N LEU A 96 -6.27 11.23 13.53
CA LEU A 96 -7.40 12.17 13.67
C LEU A 96 -8.36 11.70 14.75
N TYR A 97 -8.80 10.43 14.69
CA TYR A 97 -9.69 9.88 15.71
C TYR A 97 -9.10 9.98 17.11
N SER A 98 -7.81 9.67 17.28
CA SER A 98 -7.12 9.81 18.55
C SER A 98 -7.17 11.24 19.07
N VAL A 99 -6.90 12.24 18.21
CA VAL A 99 -6.94 13.67 18.54
C VAL A 99 -8.35 14.10 18.94
N LEU A 100 -9.38 13.70 18.17
CA LEU A 100 -10.78 14.05 18.47
C LEU A 100 -11.30 13.36 19.75
N SER A 101 -10.84 12.13 20.02
CA SER A 101 -11.21 11.38 21.22
C SER A 101 -10.54 11.87 22.51
N CYS A 102 -9.59 12.82 22.42
CA CYS A 102 -8.98 13.40 23.60
C CYS A 102 -9.96 14.35 24.29
N ASN A 103 -10.39 14.03 25.52
CA ASN A 103 -11.26 14.85 26.36
C ASN A 103 -10.57 16.13 26.91
N ASN A 104 -9.54 16.64 26.25
CA ASN A 104 -8.80 17.82 26.69
C ASN A 104 -9.30 19.06 25.91
N SER A 105 -9.92 19.99 26.63
CA SER A 105 -10.46 21.24 26.07
C SER A 105 -9.41 22.07 25.33
N THR A 106 -8.14 22.03 25.75
CA THR A 106 -7.05 22.76 25.08
C THR A 106 -6.72 22.17 23.71
N ILE A 107 -6.71 20.82 23.59
CA ILE A 107 -6.45 20.14 22.32
C ILE A 107 -7.63 20.37 21.37
N GLN A 108 -8.85 20.26 21.87
CA GLN A 108 -10.06 20.53 21.09
C GLN A 108 -10.10 21.99 20.58
N GLY A 109 -9.85 22.97 21.46
CA GLY A 109 -9.77 24.37 21.05
C GLY A 109 -8.65 24.64 20.03
N LEU A 110 -7.53 23.92 20.12
CA LEU A 110 -6.47 23.99 19.11
C LEU A 110 -6.92 23.39 17.78
N VAL A 111 -7.58 22.23 17.79
CA VAL A 111 -8.15 21.58 16.60
C VAL A 111 -9.14 22.52 15.91
N ASP A 112 -10.11 23.05 16.65
CA ASP A 112 -11.12 23.98 16.13
C ASP A 112 -10.46 25.21 15.51
N ARG A 113 -9.49 25.81 16.22
CA ARG A 113 -8.71 26.94 15.70
C ARG A 113 -7.95 26.58 14.43
N GLN A 114 -7.31 25.41 14.37
CA GLN A 114 -6.56 24.98 13.19
C GLN A 114 -7.47 24.68 12.00
N ILE A 115 -8.70 24.19 12.24
CA ILE A 115 -9.71 24.00 11.19
C ILE A 115 -10.16 25.36 10.63
N ILE A 116 -10.44 26.33 11.51
CA ILE A 116 -10.89 27.67 11.10
C ILE A 116 -9.77 28.46 10.39
N MET A 117 -8.53 28.39 10.89
CA MET A 117 -7.43 29.24 10.40
C MET A 117 -6.73 28.70 9.14
N ASN A 118 -6.81 27.39 8.85
CA ASN A 118 -6.03 26.78 7.76
C ASN A 118 -6.89 26.27 6.60
N ILE A 119 -8.03 26.92 6.32
CA ILE A 119 -8.90 26.52 5.22
C ILE A 119 -8.11 26.46 3.89
N ASP A 120 -7.17 27.38 3.69
CA ASP A 120 -6.39 27.49 2.44
C ASP A 120 -4.97 26.93 2.51
N ASN A 121 -4.53 26.44 3.68
CA ASN A 121 -3.16 25.96 3.85
C ASN A 121 -3.05 24.46 3.53
N HIS A 122 -2.70 24.15 2.28
CA HIS A 122 -2.44 22.79 1.80
C HIS A 122 -1.35 22.01 2.57
N LEU A 123 -0.51 22.70 3.36
CA LEU A 123 0.49 22.07 4.22
C LEU A 123 -0.07 21.66 5.58
N SER A 124 -1.22 22.19 5.99
CA SER A 124 -1.85 21.85 7.26
C SER A 124 -2.33 20.40 7.26
N PHE A 125 -2.03 19.68 8.36
CA PHE A 125 -2.50 18.32 8.58
C PHE A 125 -4.03 18.20 8.41
N PHE A 126 -4.80 19.14 8.97
CA PHE A 126 -6.26 19.10 8.91
C PHE A 126 -6.79 19.30 7.49
N CYS A 127 -6.18 20.19 6.70
CA CYS A 127 -6.56 20.38 5.29
C CYS A 127 -6.36 19.07 4.50
N LYS A 128 -5.22 18.40 4.69
CA LYS A 128 -4.93 17.11 4.07
C LYS A 128 -5.93 16.03 4.49
N VAL A 129 -6.23 15.94 5.78
CA VAL A 129 -7.19 14.97 6.30
C VAL A 129 -8.61 15.24 5.80
N THR A 130 -9.03 16.50 5.66
CA THR A 130 -10.31 16.84 5.03
C THR A 130 -10.36 16.34 3.58
N GLY A 131 -9.28 16.51 2.82
CA GLY A 131 -9.16 15.92 1.48
C GLY A 131 -9.26 14.39 1.48
N VAL A 132 -8.63 13.73 2.46
CA VAL A 132 -8.70 12.27 2.64
C VAL A 132 -10.11 11.81 3.04
N LEU A 133 -10.81 12.54 3.90
CA LEU A 133 -12.19 12.24 4.27
C LEU A 133 -13.12 12.36 3.06
N ALA A 134 -12.98 13.43 2.27
CA ALA A 134 -13.72 13.63 1.04
C ALA A 134 -13.43 12.55 0.00
N LEU A 135 -12.17 12.12 -0.15
CA LEU A 135 -11.77 11.07 -1.09
C LEU A 135 -12.49 9.72 -0.86
N TYR A 136 -12.81 9.42 0.41
CA TYR A 136 -13.43 8.16 0.80
C TYR A 136 -14.90 8.31 1.21
N ASP A 137 -15.54 9.43 0.87
CA ASP A 137 -16.93 9.74 1.24
C ASP A 137 -17.21 9.57 2.74
N LEU A 138 -16.25 9.96 3.59
CA LEU A 138 -16.35 9.89 5.04
C LEU A 138 -16.92 11.19 5.63
N PRO A 139 -17.54 11.15 6.84
CA PRO A 139 -18.06 12.35 7.49
C PRO A 139 -16.98 13.41 7.70
N SER A 140 -17.36 14.68 7.51
CA SER A 140 -16.47 15.81 7.70
C SER A 140 -15.95 15.90 9.14
N ILE A 141 -14.83 16.62 9.35
CA ILE A 141 -14.22 16.76 10.68
C ILE A 141 -15.20 17.41 11.68
N THR A 142 -16.00 18.38 11.24
CA THR A 142 -17.01 19.05 12.09
C THR A 142 -18.11 18.07 12.51
N THR A 143 -18.60 17.25 11.58
CA THR A 143 -19.58 16.19 11.88
C THR A 143 -19.01 15.16 12.85
N LEU A 144 -17.74 14.78 12.70
CA LEU A 144 -17.06 13.83 13.58
C LEU A 144 -16.83 14.40 14.99
N SER A 145 -16.58 15.71 15.11
CA SER A 145 -16.40 16.38 16.40
C SER A 145 -17.70 16.41 17.21
N GLN A 146 -18.83 16.65 16.54
CA GLN A 146 -20.16 16.66 17.17
C GLN A 146 -20.63 15.25 17.56
N ASN A 147 -20.40 14.26 16.71
CA ASN A 147 -20.92 12.90 16.87
C ASN A 147 -19.82 11.85 16.65
N LEU A 148 -18.92 11.70 17.62
CA LEU A 148 -17.81 10.76 17.48
C LEU A 148 -18.28 9.30 17.61
N PRO A 149 -18.14 8.46 16.57
CA PRO A 149 -18.50 7.05 16.66
C PRO A 149 -17.56 6.29 17.61
N SER A 150 -17.97 5.11 18.07
CA SER A 150 -17.08 4.25 18.86
C SER A 150 -15.82 3.85 18.07
N LYS A 151 -14.69 3.68 18.76
CA LYS A 151 -13.39 3.37 18.15
C LYS A 151 -13.42 2.16 17.22
N LEU A 152 -14.19 1.13 17.59
CA LEU A 152 -14.35 -0.08 16.79
C LEU A 152 -15.17 0.19 15.53
N LYS A 153 -16.30 0.92 15.66
CA LYS A 153 -17.14 1.32 14.53
C LYS A 153 -16.36 2.19 13.56
N TRP A 154 -15.64 3.20 14.05
CA TRP A 154 -14.78 4.06 13.23
C TRP A 154 -13.74 3.27 12.44
N LYS A 155 -13.00 2.37 13.12
CA LYS A 155 -11.99 1.53 12.46
C LYS A 155 -12.59 0.64 11.37
N ALA A 156 -13.78 0.08 11.60
CA ALA A 156 -14.48 -0.73 10.61
C ALA A 156 -14.92 0.11 9.40
N THR A 157 -15.55 1.26 9.64
CA THR A 157 -15.99 2.20 8.60
C THR A 157 -14.82 2.68 7.74
N VAL A 158 -13.74 3.16 8.36
CA VAL A 158 -12.53 3.60 7.64
C VAL A 158 -11.91 2.46 6.85
N LYS A 159 -11.79 1.26 7.45
CA LYS A 159 -11.24 0.09 6.75
C LYS A 159 -12.06 -0.23 5.51
N PHE A 160 -13.39 -0.29 5.65
CA PHE A 160 -14.29 -0.61 4.54
C PHE A 160 -14.23 0.44 3.43
N ALA A 161 -14.35 1.72 3.75
CA ALA A 161 -14.33 2.82 2.77
C ALA A 161 -13.02 2.84 1.96
N ILE A 162 -11.87 2.72 2.63
CA ILE A 162 -10.57 2.65 1.96
C ILE A 162 -10.47 1.40 1.08
N GLN A 163 -10.88 0.23 1.59
CA GLN A 163 -10.80 -1.01 0.83
C GLN A 163 -11.69 -0.99 -0.41
N ASP A 164 -12.90 -0.45 -0.31
CA ASP A 164 -13.85 -0.34 -1.43
C ASP A 164 -13.33 0.61 -2.50
N TYR A 165 -12.92 1.82 -2.12
CA TYR A 165 -12.35 2.81 -3.04
C TYR A 165 -11.17 2.25 -3.84
N TRP A 166 -10.19 1.66 -3.15
CA TRP A 166 -9.00 1.14 -3.81
C TRP A 166 -9.29 -0.15 -4.60
N THR A 167 -10.24 -0.98 -4.17
CA THR A 167 -10.67 -2.16 -4.95
C THR A 167 -11.26 -1.70 -6.28
N LYS A 168 -12.18 -0.73 -6.27
CA LYS A 168 -12.77 -0.16 -7.49
C LYS A 168 -11.70 0.47 -8.39
N THR A 169 -10.79 1.25 -7.81
CA THR A 169 -9.71 1.94 -8.54
C THR A 169 -8.75 0.96 -9.22
N LEU A 170 -8.28 -0.05 -8.48
CA LEU A 170 -7.35 -1.04 -9.03
C LEU A 170 -8.02 -1.99 -10.02
N ILE A 171 -9.30 -2.33 -9.84
CA ILE A 171 -10.06 -3.07 -10.85
C ILE A 171 -10.10 -2.26 -12.15
N LYS A 172 -10.51 -0.99 -12.12
CA LYS A 172 -10.49 -0.12 -13.32
C LYS A 172 -9.12 -0.11 -14.00
N GLU A 173 -8.02 0.01 -13.23
CA GLU A 173 -6.66 -0.08 -13.78
C GLU A 173 -6.39 -1.44 -14.46
N ILE A 174 -6.85 -2.54 -13.86
CA ILE A 174 -6.70 -3.89 -14.41
C ILE A 174 -7.49 -4.05 -15.72
N GLU A 175 -8.70 -3.48 -15.80
CA GLU A 175 -9.56 -3.58 -17.00
C GLU A 175 -8.95 -2.91 -18.22
N THR A 176 -8.17 -1.84 -18.03
CA THR A 176 -7.47 -1.16 -19.13
C THR A 176 -6.34 -1.99 -19.75
N LYS A 177 -5.92 -3.10 -19.11
CA LYS A 177 -4.71 -3.84 -19.49
C LYS A 177 -5.05 -5.18 -20.11
N SER A 178 -4.82 -5.29 -21.43
CA SER A 178 -5.00 -6.53 -22.19
C SER A 178 -4.16 -7.70 -21.70
N SER A 179 -3.03 -7.45 -21.01
CA SER A 179 -2.22 -8.53 -20.42
C SER A 179 -2.92 -9.27 -19.28
N LEU A 180 -3.99 -8.70 -18.71
CA LEU A 180 -4.71 -9.23 -17.55
C LEU A 180 -6.07 -9.84 -17.89
N THR A 181 -6.34 -10.13 -19.18
CA THR A 181 -7.61 -10.71 -19.62
C THR A 181 -7.95 -12.05 -18.95
N TYR A 182 -6.95 -12.82 -18.54
CA TYR A 182 -7.13 -14.12 -17.89
C TYR A 182 -7.33 -14.05 -16.38
N LEU A 183 -7.23 -12.86 -15.79
CA LEU A 183 -7.40 -12.67 -14.35
C LEU A 183 -8.89 -12.51 -14.03
N ASP A 184 -9.47 -13.45 -13.28
CA ASP A 184 -10.86 -13.35 -12.82
C ASP A 184 -11.02 -12.20 -11.83
N LYS A 185 -11.70 -11.15 -12.27
CA LYS A 185 -11.90 -9.91 -11.53
C LYS A 185 -12.82 -10.08 -10.33
N THR A 186 -13.72 -11.08 -10.34
CA THR A 186 -14.72 -11.28 -9.28
C THR A 186 -14.08 -11.74 -7.96
N LEU A 187 -12.94 -12.43 -8.07
CA LEU A 187 -12.16 -12.94 -6.95
C LEU A 187 -11.20 -11.90 -6.37
N LEU A 188 -11.02 -10.75 -7.04
CA LEU A 188 -10.08 -9.72 -6.64
C LEU A 188 -10.72 -8.78 -5.62
N ARG A 189 -10.25 -8.81 -4.37
CA ARG A 189 -10.67 -7.89 -3.31
C ARG A 189 -9.50 -7.50 -2.42
N ILE A 190 -9.38 -6.21 -2.10
CA ILE A 190 -8.37 -5.78 -1.12
C ILE A 190 -8.71 -6.33 0.26
N GLY A 191 -7.69 -6.82 0.98
CA GLY A 191 -7.83 -7.48 2.27
C GLY A 191 -8.07 -8.99 2.18
N SER A 192 -8.37 -9.53 0.99
CA SER A 192 -8.44 -10.97 0.74
C SER A 192 -7.35 -11.40 -0.22
N THR A 193 -6.60 -12.43 0.15
CA THR A 193 -5.58 -12.99 -0.75
C THR A 193 -6.24 -13.84 -1.83
N HIS A 194 -5.77 -13.73 -3.07
CA HIS A 194 -6.31 -14.50 -4.19
C HIS A 194 -6.22 -16.02 -3.93
N PRO A 195 -7.23 -16.82 -4.35
CA PRO A 195 -7.26 -18.27 -4.09
C PRO A 195 -6.03 -19.05 -4.54
N VAL A 196 -5.31 -18.55 -5.53
CA VAL A 196 -4.04 -19.14 -6.01
C VAL A 196 -2.98 -19.19 -4.92
N TRP A 197 -2.98 -18.29 -3.94
CA TRP A 197 -2.03 -18.31 -2.83
C TRP A 197 -2.56 -19.02 -1.58
N THR A 198 -3.87 -18.94 -1.34
CA THR A 198 -4.50 -19.59 -0.17
C THR A 198 -4.60 -21.11 -0.32
N SER A 199 -4.67 -21.61 -1.56
CA SER A 199 -4.72 -23.05 -1.86
C SER A 199 -3.36 -23.75 -1.83
N LEU A 200 -2.25 -23.03 -1.66
CA LEU A 200 -0.90 -23.62 -1.68
C LEU A 200 -0.48 -24.12 -0.31
N SER A 201 0.11 -25.32 -0.27
CA SER A 201 0.84 -25.75 0.91
C SER A 201 2.13 -24.95 1.09
N SER A 202 2.76 -25.08 2.26
CA SER A 202 4.06 -24.47 2.56
C SER A 202 5.24 -25.16 1.87
N THR A 203 5.01 -26.14 0.99
CA THR A 203 6.09 -26.82 0.26
C THR A 203 6.67 -25.93 -0.84
N VAL A 204 7.97 -26.03 -1.07
CA VAL A 204 8.69 -25.22 -2.08
C VAL A 204 8.18 -25.47 -3.50
N LEU A 205 7.76 -26.70 -3.80
CA LEU A 205 7.20 -27.04 -5.11
C LEU A 205 5.86 -26.33 -5.34
N ASP A 206 4.96 -26.33 -4.36
CA ASP A 206 3.67 -25.67 -4.47
C ASP A 206 3.82 -24.15 -4.61
N VAL A 207 4.74 -23.53 -3.86
CA VAL A 207 5.05 -22.10 -4.00
C VAL A 207 5.53 -21.78 -5.42
N LYS A 208 6.41 -22.61 -6.00
CA LYS A 208 6.88 -22.45 -7.38
C LYS A 208 5.74 -22.63 -8.39
N MET A 209 4.87 -23.62 -8.20
CA MET A 209 3.69 -23.82 -9.05
C MET A 209 2.72 -22.64 -8.97
N GLY A 210 2.49 -22.11 -7.77
CA GLY A 210 1.70 -20.90 -7.55
C GLY A 210 2.28 -19.69 -8.29
N ALA A 211 3.59 -19.48 -8.22
CA ALA A 211 4.25 -18.41 -8.97
C ALA A 211 4.10 -18.56 -10.49
N ILE A 212 4.14 -19.79 -11.01
CA ILE A 212 3.86 -20.07 -12.43
C ILE A 212 2.41 -19.75 -12.78
N LYS A 213 1.44 -20.22 -11.98
CA LYS A 213 0.01 -19.94 -12.16
C LYS A 213 -0.27 -18.44 -12.19
N VAL A 214 0.28 -17.68 -11.26
CA VAL A 214 0.11 -16.22 -11.23
C VAL A 214 0.78 -15.53 -12.43
N ARG A 215 1.94 -16.01 -12.90
CA ARG A 215 2.55 -15.48 -14.12
C ARG A 215 1.68 -15.73 -15.35
N LEU A 216 0.98 -16.86 -15.42
CA LEU A 216 0.01 -17.13 -16.49
C LEU A 216 -1.19 -16.18 -16.39
N LEU A 217 -1.80 -16.04 -15.21
CA LEU A 217 -2.94 -15.13 -14.98
C LEU A 217 -2.62 -13.66 -15.30
N THR A 218 -1.37 -13.25 -15.06
CA THR A 218 -0.91 -11.87 -15.34
C THR A 218 -0.36 -11.67 -16.75
N GLY A 219 -0.41 -12.70 -17.61
CA GLY A 219 0.14 -12.64 -18.97
C GLY A 219 1.66 -12.42 -19.01
N THR A 220 2.37 -12.71 -17.91
CA THR A 220 3.81 -12.48 -17.81
C THR A 220 4.66 -13.75 -17.97
N TYR A 221 4.02 -14.91 -18.01
CA TYR A 221 4.66 -16.19 -18.30
C TYR A 221 5.21 -16.19 -19.73
N LEU A 222 6.50 -16.49 -19.88
CA LEU A 222 7.13 -16.62 -21.19
C LEU A 222 6.89 -18.03 -21.70
N LEU A 223 5.98 -18.19 -22.67
CA LEU A 223 5.85 -19.45 -23.39
C LEU A 223 7.10 -19.66 -24.27
N GLU A 224 7.44 -20.92 -24.50
CA GLU A 224 8.57 -21.32 -25.33
C GLU A 224 8.46 -20.78 -26.76
N SER A 225 7.24 -20.65 -27.29
CA SER A 225 6.94 -20.02 -28.58
C SER A 225 7.31 -18.54 -28.65
N HIS A 226 7.31 -17.81 -27.53
CA HIS A 226 7.87 -16.45 -27.49
C HIS A 226 9.39 -16.51 -27.46
N ARG A 227 9.97 -17.49 -26.77
CA ARG A 227 11.43 -17.64 -26.66
C ARG A 227 12.07 -17.94 -28.01
N SER A 228 11.44 -18.78 -28.84
CA SER A 228 11.92 -19.10 -30.20
C SER A 228 11.91 -17.90 -31.14
N LYS A 229 10.94 -16.98 -30.99
CA LYS A 229 10.91 -15.71 -31.76
C LYS A 229 12.06 -14.77 -31.40
N PHE A 230 12.53 -14.81 -30.15
CA PHE A 230 13.67 -14.00 -29.69
C PHE A 230 15.02 -14.71 -29.84
N SER A 231 15.06 -16.04 -30.00
CA SER A 231 16.29 -16.78 -30.33
C SER A 231 16.67 -16.71 -31.81
N GLY A 232 15.87 -15.98 -32.61
CA GLY A 232 16.05 -15.73 -34.04
C GLY A 232 17.51 -15.67 -34.49
N GLY A 233 18.00 -16.79 -35.02
CA GLY A 233 19.21 -16.88 -35.84
C GLY A 233 20.49 -17.36 -35.18
N ARG A 234 20.55 -17.65 -33.87
CA ARG A 234 21.80 -18.19 -33.26
C ARG A 234 21.83 -19.70 -33.04
N GLU A 235 20.70 -20.39 -33.11
CA GLU A 235 20.64 -21.83 -32.80
C GLU A 235 20.79 -22.77 -34.00
N SER A 236 20.85 -22.26 -35.25
CA SER A 236 21.01 -23.14 -36.43
C SER A 236 22.47 -23.43 -36.83
N ALA A 237 23.48 -22.92 -36.11
CA ALA A 237 24.89 -23.18 -36.45
C ALA A 237 25.59 -24.22 -35.57
N LEU A 238 24.97 -24.70 -34.47
CA LEU A 238 25.64 -25.56 -33.48
C LEU A 238 25.02 -26.94 -33.27
N PHE A 239 23.86 -27.23 -33.86
CA PHE A 239 23.25 -28.57 -33.84
C PHE A 239 23.32 -29.30 -35.19
N GLY A 240 24.21 -28.86 -36.08
CA GLY A 240 24.47 -29.51 -37.37
C GLY A 240 25.55 -30.59 -37.36
N TYR A 241 26.13 -30.97 -36.21
CA TYR A 241 27.19 -31.97 -36.14
C TYR A 241 26.92 -33.02 -35.05
N VAL A 242 25.91 -33.86 -35.26
CA VAL A 242 25.93 -35.24 -34.76
C VAL A 242 25.41 -36.14 -35.88
N ARG A 243 26.19 -36.24 -36.96
CA ARG A 243 26.25 -37.47 -37.75
C ARG A 243 27.67 -37.61 -38.29
N ASP A 244 28.17 -38.81 -38.04
CA ASP A 244 29.35 -39.47 -38.58
C ASP A 244 30.69 -39.07 -37.95
N HIS A 245 31.20 -40.04 -37.19
CA HIS A 245 32.54 -40.12 -36.66
C HIS A 245 33.57 -40.07 -37.81
N GLU A 246 34.24 -38.93 -37.97
CA GLU A 246 35.58 -38.88 -38.57
C GLU A 246 36.55 -38.29 -37.54
N PRO A 247 37.72 -38.89 -37.31
CA PRO A 247 38.71 -38.37 -36.39
C PRO A 247 39.35 -37.10 -36.97
N VAL A 248 38.97 -35.95 -36.43
CA VAL A 248 39.55 -34.65 -36.80
C VAL A 248 40.95 -34.50 -36.20
N GLU A 249 41.93 -34.40 -37.08
CA GLU A 249 43.33 -34.09 -36.82
C GLU A 249 43.48 -32.70 -36.17
N LEU A 250 44.23 -32.65 -35.06
CA LEU A 250 44.48 -31.45 -34.26
C LEU A 250 45.26 -30.40 -35.08
N GLN A 251 44.58 -29.34 -35.53
CA GLN A 251 45.26 -28.17 -36.05
C GLN A 251 45.65 -27.17 -34.95
N PRO A 252 46.82 -26.50 -35.09
CA PRO A 252 47.37 -25.62 -34.07
C PRO A 252 46.57 -24.31 -33.90
N THR A 253 46.48 -23.92 -32.63
CA THR A 253 45.84 -22.74 -32.08
C THR A 253 46.23 -21.44 -32.80
N LYS A 254 45.30 -20.86 -33.56
CA LYS A 254 45.41 -19.49 -34.07
C LYS A 254 45.30 -18.48 -32.92
N GLN A 255 46.34 -17.66 -32.80
CA GLN A 255 46.51 -16.62 -31.80
C GLN A 255 45.36 -15.60 -31.82
N ARG A 256 44.93 -15.23 -30.61
CA ARG A 256 43.84 -14.28 -30.35
C ARG A 256 44.32 -12.85 -30.65
N PRO A 257 43.62 -12.07 -31.49
CA PRO A 257 44.03 -10.71 -31.78
C PRO A 257 43.86 -9.80 -30.56
N THR A 258 44.88 -8.99 -30.29
CA THR A 258 44.94 -7.99 -29.23
C THR A 258 43.93 -6.86 -29.46
N PRO A 259 43.34 -6.30 -28.39
CA PRO A 259 42.35 -5.23 -28.51
C PRO A 259 43.02 -3.92 -28.95
N ARG A 260 42.50 -3.32 -30.03
CA ARG A 260 42.91 -1.99 -30.52
C ARG A 260 42.59 -0.90 -29.48
N PRO A 261 43.50 0.06 -29.25
CA PRO A 261 43.22 1.22 -28.41
C PRO A 261 42.15 2.12 -29.05
N ARG A 262 41.16 2.54 -28.25
CA ARG A 262 40.11 3.47 -28.65
C ARG A 262 40.69 4.87 -28.85
N ALA A 263 40.57 5.38 -30.07
CA ALA A 263 40.84 6.78 -30.38
C ALA A 263 39.83 7.69 -29.66
N SER A 264 40.34 8.66 -28.91
CA SER A 264 39.61 9.74 -28.27
C SER A 264 39.10 10.73 -29.32
N LYS A 265 37.80 10.69 -29.62
CA LYS A 265 37.11 11.76 -30.35
C LYS A 265 36.88 12.93 -29.39
N GLN A 266 37.62 14.02 -29.58
CA GLN A 266 37.30 15.32 -29.03
C GLN A 266 35.98 15.80 -29.63
N GLN A 267 34.96 16.00 -28.80
CA GLN A 267 33.73 16.68 -29.18
C GLN A 267 33.92 18.19 -29.04
N LYS A 268 33.81 18.87 -30.18
CA LYS A 268 33.82 20.32 -30.32
C LYS A 268 32.41 20.84 -29.98
N ILE A 269 32.28 21.58 -28.88
CA ILE A 269 31.04 22.24 -28.47
C ILE A 269 30.90 23.54 -29.28
N PRO A 270 29.82 23.75 -30.07
CA PRO A 270 29.57 25.04 -30.68
C PRO A 270 28.94 26.02 -29.68
N ALA A 271 29.40 27.27 -29.76
CA ALA A 271 28.95 28.40 -28.96
C ALA A 271 27.49 28.74 -29.22
N VAL A 272 26.71 28.91 -28.15
CA VAL A 272 25.34 29.44 -28.17
C VAL A 272 25.42 30.96 -28.18
N GLN A 273 24.98 31.57 -29.28
CA GLN A 273 24.78 33.01 -29.39
C GLN A 273 23.48 33.38 -28.65
N ALA A 274 23.59 34.36 -27.76
CA ALA A 274 22.47 35.01 -27.10
C ALA A 274 21.83 36.00 -28.08
N THR A 275 20.57 35.75 -28.46
CA THR A 275 19.71 36.76 -29.09
C THR A 275 18.82 37.36 -28.01
N LYS A 276 19.07 38.65 -27.82
CA LYS A 276 18.30 39.63 -27.08
C LYS A 276 17.12 40.04 -27.97
N GLU A 277 15.88 39.83 -27.54
CA GLU A 277 14.72 40.51 -28.09
C GLU A 277 13.84 41.05 -26.98
N GLU A 278 13.42 42.27 -27.23
CA GLU A 278 12.84 43.30 -26.40
C GLU A 278 11.59 43.78 -27.17
N SER A 279 10.41 43.71 -26.55
CA SER A 279 9.17 44.46 -26.84
C SER A 279 8.05 43.74 -26.07
N ALA A 280 7.40 44.31 -25.06
CA ALA A 280 6.50 45.46 -25.08
C ALA A 280 5.37 45.27 -26.10
N ASP A 281 4.20 44.85 -25.63
CA ASP A 281 2.96 45.55 -25.98
C ASP A 281 1.80 45.21 -25.04
N ASP A 282 1.14 46.30 -24.66
CA ASP A 282 -0.11 46.43 -23.95
C ASP A 282 -1.27 45.77 -24.71
N THR A 283 -2.15 45.08 -23.99
CA THR A 283 -3.60 45.14 -24.30
C THR A 283 -4.40 44.93 -23.02
N ALA A 284 -4.90 46.05 -22.48
CA ALA A 284 -6.11 46.09 -21.70
C ALA A 284 -7.32 45.91 -22.63
N SER A 285 -8.27 45.05 -22.25
CA SER A 285 -9.64 45.10 -22.76
C SER A 285 -10.62 44.65 -21.69
N THR A 286 -11.17 45.66 -21.02
CA THR A 286 -12.57 45.83 -20.62
C THR A 286 -13.56 45.25 -21.65
N ILE A 287 -14.80 44.94 -21.20
CA ILE A 287 -16.05 44.54 -21.90
C ILE A 287 -16.47 43.15 -21.38
N SER A 288 -17.67 42.88 -20.84
CA SER A 288 -18.88 43.67 -20.59
C SER A 288 -19.82 42.84 -19.72
N GLU A 289 -20.55 43.53 -18.84
CA GLU A 289 -21.84 43.10 -18.32
C GLU A 289 -22.85 43.04 -19.48
N ASP A 290 -23.65 41.97 -19.57
CA ASP A 290 -25.12 42.04 -19.68
C ASP A 290 -25.78 40.70 -20.03
N SER A 291 -26.91 40.48 -19.33
CA SER A 291 -28.14 39.77 -19.73
C SER A 291 -28.08 38.30 -20.19
N GLU A 292 -28.77 37.42 -19.45
CA GLU A 292 -30.14 37.03 -19.87
C GLU A 292 -30.89 36.29 -18.76
N VAL A 293 -31.98 36.93 -18.34
CA VAL A 293 -33.04 36.39 -17.50
C VAL A 293 -33.97 35.60 -18.42
N THR A 294 -34.07 34.28 -18.23
CA THR A 294 -35.14 33.48 -18.84
C THR A 294 -36.15 33.10 -17.77
N SER A 295 -37.21 33.89 -17.74
CA SER A 295 -38.50 33.58 -17.14
C SER A 295 -39.18 32.46 -17.93
N LEU A 296 -39.41 31.32 -17.29
CA LEU A 296 -40.37 30.31 -17.74
C LEU A 296 -41.48 30.20 -16.69
N SER A 297 -42.55 30.94 -16.96
CA SER A 297 -43.89 30.74 -16.44
C SER A 297 -44.46 29.43 -17.00
N GLY A 298 -44.94 28.56 -16.13
CA GLY A 298 -45.69 27.36 -16.46
C GLY A 298 -46.59 27.03 -15.28
N ASP A 299 -47.70 27.75 -15.19
CA ASP A 299 -48.90 27.32 -14.48
C ASP A 299 -49.40 26.01 -15.11
N ASP A 300 -49.64 24.97 -14.31
CA ASP A 300 -50.76 24.06 -14.58
C ASP A 300 -51.07 23.16 -13.35
N GLN A 301 -52.27 23.44 -12.83
CA GLN A 301 -53.28 22.52 -12.29
C GLN A 301 -53.00 21.73 -11.00
N ILE A 302 -53.59 22.31 -9.96
CA ILE A 302 -54.13 21.70 -8.75
C ILE A 302 -55.21 20.69 -9.18
N GLU A 303 -55.07 19.41 -8.79
CA GLU A 303 -56.18 18.48 -8.76
C GLU A 303 -56.47 18.14 -7.28
N GLU A 304 -57.62 18.65 -6.83
CA GLU A 304 -58.25 18.36 -5.55
C GLU A 304 -58.66 16.90 -5.49
N THR A 305 -58.27 16.20 -4.42
CA THR A 305 -59.01 15.01 -3.97
C THR A 305 -59.50 15.26 -2.55
N GLU A 306 -60.80 15.43 -2.48
CA GLU A 306 -61.67 15.60 -1.31
C GLU A 306 -61.77 14.35 -0.42
N PRO A 307 -62.37 14.50 0.79
CA PRO A 307 -62.17 13.61 1.93
C PRO A 307 -63.21 12.48 1.99
N ILE A 308 -62.84 11.35 2.60
CA ILE A 308 -63.80 10.30 2.96
C ILE A 308 -64.01 10.33 4.47
N GLU A 309 -65.24 10.69 4.84
CA GLU A 309 -65.83 10.62 6.16
C GLU A 309 -66.01 9.16 6.65
N SER A 310 -65.70 9.01 7.94
CA SER A 310 -66.30 8.15 8.97
C SER A 310 -67.18 6.95 8.59
N ALA A 311 -66.83 5.80 9.15
CA ALA A 311 -67.80 4.89 9.75
C ALA A 311 -67.24 4.29 11.05
N SER A 312 -67.99 4.54 12.12
CA SER A 312 -67.91 3.99 13.47
C SER A 312 -68.31 2.52 13.53
N GLU A 313 -67.74 1.81 14.50
CA GLU A 313 -68.22 0.63 15.23
C GLU A 313 -66.94 -0.01 15.82
N ASP A 314 -66.83 -0.57 17.01
CA ASP A 314 -67.55 -0.57 18.27
C ASP A 314 -66.63 -1.40 19.20
N ALA A 315 -66.69 -1.14 20.51
CA ALA A 315 -66.19 -1.94 21.64
C ALA A 315 -65.35 -3.23 21.35
N GLU A 316 -64.18 -3.35 22.00
CA GLU A 316 -64.10 -4.27 23.15
C GLU A 316 -62.90 -3.97 24.05
N ASN A 317 -63.24 -3.95 25.33
CA ASN A 317 -62.42 -3.69 26.50
C ASN A 317 -61.80 -5.02 26.95
N ILE A 318 -60.48 -5.20 26.83
CA ILE A 318 -59.77 -6.34 27.41
C ILE A 318 -58.59 -5.84 28.25
N SER A 319 -58.69 -6.17 29.54
CA SER A 319 -57.75 -5.96 30.64
C SER A 319 -56.37 -6.60 30.38
N PRO A 320 -55.26 -6.10 30.97
CA PRO A 320 -53.96 -6.71 30.80
C PRO A 320 -53.82 -7.90 31.75
N GLU A 321 -53.79 -9.12 31.21
CA GLU A 321 -53.34 -10.31 31.94
C GLU A 321 -51.95 -10.73 31.48
N ASP A 322 -51.14 -11.04 32.49
CA ASP A 322 -49.87 -11.74 32.48
C ASP A 322 -49.73 -12.75 31.33
N THR A 323 -48.72 -12.54 30.49
CA THR A 323 -48.11 -13.60 29.69
C THR A 323 -46.61 -13.55 29.88
N THR A 324 -46.15 -14.27 30.90
CA THR A 324 -44.83 -14.88 30.96
C THR A 324 -44.65 -15.74 29.71
N ILE A 325 -43.78 -15.29 28.81
CA ILE A 325 -43.31 -16.09 27.68
C ILE A 325 -42.04 -16.79 28.14
N ASP A 326 -42.16 -18.11 28.28
CA ASP A 326 -41.05 -19.04 28.47
C ASP A 326 -40.18 -19.04 27.21
N ASP A 327 -38.98 -18.48 27.34
CA ASP A 327 -37.88 -18.61 26.36
C ASP A 327 -37.20 -19.97 26.55
N ASP A 328 -37.80 -21.03 26.03
CA ASP A 328 -37.14 -22.31 25.78
C ASP A 328 -37.35 -22.75 24.33
N ASP A 329 -36.36 -23.44 23.77
CA ASP A 329 -36.23 -23.95 22.40
C ASP A 329 -35.73 -22.99 21.29
N VAL A 330 -34.48 -22.54 21.45
CA VAL A 330 -33.58 -22.33 20.30
C VAL A 330 -32.61 -23.52 20.22
N PRO A 331 -32.61 -24.30 19.12
CA PRO A 331 -31.72 -25.45 18.99
C PRO A 331 -30.25 -25.01 18.86
N GLN A 332 -29.49 -25.20 19.94
CA GLN A 332 -28.05 -25.23 19.94
C GLN A 332 -27.59 -26.57 19.36
N ASP A 333 -27.25 -26.61 18.08
CA ASP A 333 -26.37 -27.64 17.56
C ASP A 333 -25.59 -27.13 16.34
N ALA A 334 -24.31 -27.51 16.30
CA ALA A 334 -23.29 -27.19 15.29
C ALA A 334 -22.47 -25.90 15.49
N ASN A 335 -21.81 -25.74 16.65
CA ASN A 335 -20.44 -25.18 16.67
C ASN A 335 -19.57 -25.52 17.90
N GLU A 336 -19.76 -26.67 18.54
CA GLU A 336 -18.92 -27.14 19.66
C GLU A 336 -18.14 -28.41 19.31
N LEU A 337 -17.24 -28.34 18.32
CA LEU A 337 -16.14 -29.31 18.19
C LEU A 337 -14.85 -28.60 17.76
N SER A 338 -14.35 -27.67 18.59
CA SER A 338 -12.93 -27.32 18.58
C SER A 338 -12.39 -26.70 19.88
N ALA A 339 -13.13 -26.74 21.00
CA ALA A 339 -12.76 -26.02 22.23
C ALA A 339 -12.42 -26.88 23.46
N VAL A 340 -12.41 -28.22 23.35
CA VAL A 340 -12.25 -29.11 24.53
C VAL A 340 -10.87 -29.77 24.68
N GLU A 341 -9.96 -29.68 23.71
CA GLU A 341 -8.64 -30.33 23.82
C GLU A 341 -7.47 -29.38 24.23
N LEU A 342 -7.71 -28.33 25.00
CA LEU A 342 -6.64 -27.41 25.44
C LEU A 342 -6.75 -26.92 26.90
N ARG A 343 -7.21 -27.81 27.79
CA ARG A 343 -7.15 -27.63 29.26
C ARG A 343 -6.49 -28.81 29.97
N ARG A 344 -5.33 -29.28 29.51
CA ARG A 344 -4.41 -30.10 30.31
C ARG A 344 -2.94 -29.86 29.94
N SER A 345 -2.37 -28.75 30.42
CA SER A 345 -0.96 -28.66 30.84
C SER A 345 -0.70 -27.31 31.51
N GLY A 346 -1.06 -27.20 32.79
CA GLY A 346 -0.55 -26.15 33.65
C GLY A 346 0.95 -26.34 33.86
N ARG A 347 1.77 -25.73 33.00
CA ARG A 347 3.14 -25.34 33.32
C ARG A 347 3.25 -23.85 33.06
N GLU A 348 3.37 -23.08 34.14
CA GLU A 348 3.79 -21.68 34.12
C GLU A 348 5.07 -21.56 33.29
N GLN A 349 4.95 -21.03 32.08
CA GLN A 349 6.12 -20.51 31.37
C GLN A 349 6.52 -19.22 32.06
N ARG A 350 7.54 -19.31 32.92
CA ARG A 350 8.29 -18.13 33.37
C ARG A 350 8.81 -17.39 32.13
N PRO A 351 8.70 -16.05 32.08
CA PRO A 351 9.30 -15.29 30.99
C PRO A 351 10.82 -15.56 30.94
N PRO A 352 11.42 -15.62 29.74
CA PRO A 352 12.84 -15.89 29.59
C PRO A 352 13.69 -14.82 30.30
N ALA A 353 14.83 -15.24 30.87
CA ALA A 353 15.65 -14.49 31.81
C ALA A 353 16.17 -13.12 31.33
N TRP A 354 16.07 -12.81 30.03
CA TRP A 354 16.44 -11.50 29.48
C TRP A 354 15.37 -10.40 29.71
N PHE A 355 14.21 -10.76 30.29
CA PHE A 355 13.14 -9.82 30.62
C PHE A 355 13.22 -9.27 32.07
N ARG A 356 14.29 -9.58 32.83
CA ARG A 356 14.54 -8.97 34.16
C ARG A 356 15.78 -8.08 34.12
N SER A 357 15.59 -6.86 34.66
CA SER A 357 16.57 -5.84 35.05
C SER A 357 17.45 -5.25 33.94
N GLY A 358 17.14 -3.99 33.60
CA GLY A 358 18.06 -3.02 33.03
C GLY A 358 17.94 -1.68 33.76
N GLN A 359 17.93 -1.71 35.09
CA GLN A 359 18.18 -0.53 35.92
C GLN A 359 19.71 -0.42 36.04
N LEU A 360 20.32 0.25 35.07
CA LEU A 360 21.74 0.59 35.11
C LEU A 360 21.87 2.03 35.60
N GLU A 361 22.38 2.14 36.83
CA GLU A 361 22.97 3.36 37.37
C GLU A 361 23.95 3.93 36.33
N THR A 362 23.60 5.07 35.76
CA THR A 362 24.48 5.80 34.86
C THR A 362 25.38 6.67 35.71
N SER A 363 26.57 6.15 36.00
CA SER A 363 27.73 6.94 36.42
C SER A 363 27.93 8.08 35.42
N MET A 364 27.78 9.32 35.88
CA MET A 364 27.97 10.53 35.10
C MET A 364 29.47 10.72 34.80
N ALA A 365 29.88 10.37 33.59
CA ALA A 365 31.04 11.00 32.96
C ALA A 365 30.53 12.16 32.10
N VAL A 366 30.88 13.37 32.52
CA VAL A 366 30.56 14.65 31.86
C VAL A 366 31.25 14.70 30.49
N ALA A 367 30.51 14.36 29.44
CA ALA A 367 30.83 14.75 28.07
C ALA A 367 29.72 15.70 27.60
N GLY A 368 30.12 16.88 27.11
CA GLY A 368 29.25 18.04 26.91
C GLY A 368 28.04 17.81 25.99
N PRO A 369 27.02 18.69 26.07
CA PRO A 369 25.76 18.51 25.37
C PRO A 369 25.95 18.76 23.87
N THR A 370 26.16 17.69 23.11
CA THR A 370 25.86 17.74 21.68
C THR A 370 24.35 17.66 21.55
N ASN A 371 23.74 18.80 21.26
CA ASN A 371 22.30 18.96 21.08
C ASN A 371 21.89 18.30 19.75
N ILE A 372 21.94 16.97 19.71
CA ILE A 372 21.48 16.17 18.58
C ILE A 372 19.96 16.10 18.70
N PRO A 373 19.19 16.59 17.70
CA PRO A 373 17.73 16.52 17.74
C PRO A 373 17.23 15.10 18.00
N GLU A 374 16.19 14.96 18.83
CA GLU A 374 15.65 13.66 19.28
C GLU A 374 15.30 12.73 18.11
N TRP A 375 14.83 13.29 16.98
CA TRP A 375 14.53 12.52 15.77
C TRP A 375 15.78 11.88 15.15
N ARG A 376 16.94 12.56 15.23
CA ARG A 376 18.22 12.05 14.71
C ARG A 376 18.75 10.93 15.59
N GLN A 377 18.63 11.05 16.91
CA GLN A 377 18.93 9.95 17.85
C GLN A 377 18.03 8.73 17.61
N LYS A 378 16.73 8.95 17.38
CA LYS A 378 15.78 7.87 17.01
C LYS A 378 16.13 7.23 15.67
N SER A 379 16.58 8.02 14.68
CA SER A 379 17.02 7.49 13.39
C SER A 379 18.27 6.62 13.51
N GLU A 380 19.25 7.02 14.33
CA GLU A 380 20.46 6.22 14.57
C GLU A 380 20.18 4.97 15.39
N TYR A 381 19.22 5.04 16.32
CA TYR A 381 18.73 3.87 17.05
C TYR A 381 18.02 2.87 16.13
N ILE A 382 17.23 3.34 15.16
CA ILE A 382 16.62 2.48 14.14
C ILE A 382 17.71 1.82 13.28
N LEU A 383 18.78 2.55 12.95
CA LEU A 383 19.92 2.02 12.20
C LEU A 383 20.75 1.01 13.02
N SER A 384 20.84 1.15 14.34
CA SER A 384 21.56 0.20 15.20
C SER A 384 20.76 -1.09 15.40
N LEU A 385 19.43 -1.01 15.55
CA LEU A 385 18.55 -2.18 15.62
C LEU A 385 18.59 -3.03 14.33
N ALA A 386 18.73 -2.39 13.17
CA ALA A 386 18.88 -3.06 11.87
C ALA A 386 20.19 -3.88 11.72
N GLN A 387 21.09 -3.87 12.72
CA GLN A 387 22.34 -4.63 12.72
C GLN A 387 22.27 -5.99 13.46
N THR A 388 21.15 -6.32 14.11
CA THR A 388 20.96 -7.58 14.83
C THR A 388 20.91 -8.82 13.91
N PRO A 389 21.40 -10.00 14.37
CA PRO A 389 21.68 -11.15 13.50
C PRO A 389 20.44 -11.80 12.86
N LEU A 390 19.28 -11.80 13.53
CA LEU A 390 18.01 -12.27 12.94
C LEU A 390 17.57 -11.40 11.74
N PHE A 391 18.01 -10.15 11.71
CA PHE A 391 17.58 -9.10 10.76
C PHE A 391 18.58 -8.85 9.63
N LYS A 392 19.87 -9.21 9.80
CA LYS A 392 20.86 -9.26 8.71
C LYS A 392 20.43 -10.20 7.58
N ALA A 393 19.61 -11.20 7.86
CA ALA A 393 19.21 -12.22 6.89
C ALA A 393 18.28 -11.65 5.80
N THR A 394 17.31 -10.80 6.11
CA THR A 394 16.21 -10.49 5.16
C THR A 394 16.53 -9.35 4.19
N GLY A 395 17.50 -8.48 4.49
CA GLY A 395 17.93 -7.35 3.65
C GLY A 395 16.89 -6.23 3.44
N LEU A 396 15.61 -6.51 3.68
CA LEU A 396 14.47 -5.64 3.41
C LEU A 396 14.44 -4.38 4.30
N GLU A 397 14.86 -4.52 5.57
CA GLU A 397 14.88 -3.39 6.52
C GLU A 397 15.95 -2.36 6.19
N ARG A 398 17.08 -2.77 5.58
CA ARG A 398 18.10 -1.80 5.13
C ARG A 398 17.62 -0.98 3.95
N ASP A 399 16.84 -1.58 3.05
CA ASP A 399 16.24 -0.84 1.93
C ASP A 399 15.14 0.11 2.43
N ALA A 400 14.34 -0.31 3.42
CA ALA A 400 13.39 0.58 4.09
C ALA A 400 14.11 1.73 4.81
N ALA A 401 15.16 1.44 5.60
CA ALA A 401 15.94 2.45 6.31
C ALA A 401 16.66 3.42 5.35
N ARG A 402 17.17 2.94 4.21
CA ARG A 402 17.72 3.82 3.17
C ARG A 402 16.66 4.67 2.50
N THR A 403 15.49 4.10 2.21
CA THR A 403 14.37 4.87 1.66
C THR A 403 13.96 5.97 2.63
N ILE A 404 13.89 5.67 3.93
CA ILE A 404 13.63 6.65 4.98
C ILE A 404 14.74 7.71 5.00
N LEU A 405 16.02 7.32 4.95
CA LEU A 405 17.16 8.25 4.90
C LEU A 405 17.13 9.15 3.66
N ASP A 406 16.81 8.61 2.48
CA ASP A 406 16.71 9.38 1.24
C ASP A 406 15.56 10.40 1.32
N ILE A 407 14.43 10.03 1.95
CA ILE A 407 13.32 10.95 2.22
C ILE A 407 13.74 12.05 3.21
N VAL A 408 14.42 11.68 4.29
CA VAL A 408 14.88 12.61 5.33
C VAL A 408 15.93 13.59 4.79
N ASN A 409 16.86 13.14 3.95
CA ASN A 409 17.91 14.00 3.38
C ASN A 409 17.40 14.95 2.28
N HIS A 410 16.13 14.86 1.89
CA HIS A 410 15.49 15.76 0.93
C HIS A 410 14.51 16.73 1.58
N HIS A 411 14.40 16.69 2.92
CA HIS A 411 13.87 17.75 3.77
C HIS A 411 15.04 18.48 4.42
#